data_AF-A0A3A8G3N4-F1
#
_entry.id   AF-A0A3A8G3N4-F1
#
_cell.length_a   1.000
_cell.length_b   1.000
_cell.length_c   1.000
_cell.angle_alpha   90.00
_cell.angle_beta   90.00
_cell.angle_gamma   90.00
#
_symmetry.space_group_name_H-M   'P 1'
#
loop_
_entity.id
_entity.type
_entity.pdbx_description
1 polymer ?
#
loop_
_entity_poly.entity_id
_entity_poly.type
_entity_poly.pdbx_seq_one_letter_code
_entity_poly.pdbx_strand_id
1 'polypeptide(L)'
;PYDLTEDALRARGLGIDRAGFDAAMAEQKRAARAAWAGSGQSASEAVWFDIAEDQGATEFVGYSTDAAQGRVVAIVRDGVRVDRAAAGDKVALVTNQTPFYAESGGQQGDAGLVTGDGGLRVAVADTAKPLGKLHVHLGQVEAGTVAVGDTV
;
A
#
# COMPACT_ATOMS: atom_id res chain seq x y z
N PRO A 1 2.39 3.26 -19.16
CA PRO A 1 3.35 2.13 -19.15
C PRO A 1 4.48 2.38 -20.14
N TYR A 2 5.72 2.43 -19.65
CA TYR A 2 6.94 2.73 -20.43
C TYR A 2 7.15 1.75 -21.60
N ASP A 3 6.84 0.47 -21.39
CA ASP A 3 7.02 -0.59 -22.38
C ASP A 3 6.25 -0.38 -23.69
N LEU A 4 5.05 0.22 -23.62
CA LEU A 4 4.21 0.45 -24.80
C LEU A 4 4.76 1.58 -25.71
N THR A 5 5.48 2.53 -25.14
CA THR A 5 6.09 3.64 -25.88
C THR A 5 7.41 3.22 -26.52
N GLU A 6 8.15 2.32 -25.87
CA GLU A 6 9.42 1.79 -26.37
C GLU A 6 9.22 0.90 -27.60
N ASP A 7 8.22 0.01 -27.56
CA ASP A 7 7.89 -0.86 -28.70
C ASP A 7 7.40 -0.06 -29.93
N ALA A 8 6.64 1.02 -29.71
CA ALA A 8 6.14 1.88 -30.80
C ALA A 8 7.25 2.69 -31.50
N LEU A 9 8.32 3.05 -30.79
CA LEU A 9 9.41 3.87 -31.32
C LEU A 9 10.54 3.04 -31.91
N ARG A 10 10.74 1.81 -31.40
CA ARG A 10 11.70 0.84 -31.95
C ARG A 10 11.41 0.50 -33.42
N ALA A 11 10.13 0.42 -33.79
CA ALA A 11 9.69 0.22 -35.18
C ALA A 11 10.08 1.37 -36.14
N ARG A 12 10.47 2.54 -35.61
CA ARG A 12 10.84 3.74 -36.38
C ARG A 12 12.33 4.10 -36.25
N GLY A 13 13.14 3.26 -35.59
CA GLY A 13 14.58 3.47 -35.41
C GLY A 13 14.95 4.63 -34.48
N LEU A 14 14.02 5.08 -33.64
CA LEU A 14 14.24 6.18 -32.69
C LEU A 14 14.51 5.58 -31.29
N GLY A 15 15.67 5.88 -30.72
CA GLY A 15 15.99 5.52 -29.34
C GLY A 15 15.29 6.45 -28.35
N ILE A 16 14.83 5.90 -27.23
CA ILE A 16 14.34 6.70 -26.10
C ILE A 16 15.52 7.04 -25.19
N ASP A 17 15.60 8.31 -24.78
CA ASP A 17 16.50 8.73 -23.71
C ASP A 17 15.97 8.22 -22.36
N ARG A 18 16.32 6.97 -22.07
CA ARG A 18 15.94 6.28 -20.83
C ARG A 18 16.48 7.01 -19.60
N ALA A 19 17.68 7.58 -19.69
CA ALA A 19 18.27 8.34 -18.60
C ALA A 19 17.48 9.64 -18.33
N GLY A 20 17.06 10.34 -19.39
CA GLY A 20 16.19 11.51 -19.28
C GLY A 20 14.80 11.20 -18.73
N PHE A 21 14.20 10.07 -19.13
CA PHE A 21 12.92 9.60 -18.58
C PHE A 21 13.03 9.26 -17.08
N ASP A 22 14.04 8.46 -16.72
CA ASP A 22 14.29 8.08 -15.32
C ASP A 22 14.59 9.31 -14.45
N ALA A 23 15.34 10.29 -14.98
CA ALA A 23 15.60 11.56 -14.30
C ALA A 23 14.35 12.43 -14.14
N ALA A 24 13.50 12.54 -15.16
CA ALA A 24 12.24 13.28 -15.09
C ALA A 24 11.25 12.64 -14.12
N MET A 25 11.17 11.31 -14.09
CA MET A 25 10.38 10.56 -13.12
C MET A 25 10.91 10.76 -11.69
N ALA A 26 12.24 10.73 -11.50
CA ALA A 26 12.85 11.00 -10.20
C ALA A 26 12.61 12.44 -9.73
N GLU A 27 12.66 13.43 -10.63
CA GLU A 27 12.35 14.83 -10.34
C GLU A 27 10.87 15.00 -9.99
N GLN A 28 9.96 14.39 -10.75
CA GLN A 28 8.53 14.40 -10.46
C GLN A 28 8.24 13.78 -9.09
N LYS A 29 8.89 12.66 -8.77
CA LYS A 29 8.79 11.99 -7.47
C LYS A 29 9.31 12.88 -6.33
N ARG A 30 10.45 13.56 -6.54
CA ARG A 30 10.99 14.53 -5.57
C ARG A 30 10.07 15.73 -5.39
N ALA A 31 9.52 16.29 -6.47
CA ALA A 31 8.61 17.44 -6.44
C ALA A 31 7.30 17.10 -5.73
N ALA A 32 6.72 15.92 -6.00
CA ALA A 32 5.53 15.43 -5.29
C ALA A 32 5.78 15.26 -3.78
N ARG A 33 6.93 14.70 -3.40
CA ARG A 33 7.35 14.58 -2.00
C ARG A 33 7.57 15.93 -1.33
N ALA A 34 8.21 16.88 -2.02
CA ALA A 34 8.51 18.21 -1.49
C ALA A 34 7.26 19.09 -1.32
N ALA A 35 6.34 19.05 -2.30
CA ALA A 35 5.06 19.75 -2.21
C ALA A 35 4.22 19.28 -1.02
N TRP A 36 4.39 18.01 -0.64
CA TRP A 36 3.62 17.40 0.43
C TRP A 36 4.29 17.49 1.80
N ALA A 37 5.62 17.45 1.89
CA ALA A 37 6.34 17.75 3.13
C ALA A 37 6.09 19.19 3.66
N GLY A 38 5.70 20.12 2.79
CA GLY A 38 5.32 21.49 3.16
C GLY A 38 3.96 21.64 3.86
N SER A 39 3.13 20.58 3.92
CA SER A 39 1.80 20.62 4.57
C SER A 39 1.83 20.37 6.09
N GLY A 40 3.01 20.07 6.67
CA GLY A 40 3.17 19.79 8.10
C GLY A 40 2.93 18.33 8.52
N GLN A 41 2.88 17.40 7.56
CA GLN A 41 2.59 15.98 7.79
C GLN A 41 3.87 15.13 7.89
N SER A 42 3.88 14.17 8.83
CA SER A 42 5.05 13.46 9.34
C SER A 42 5.74 12.54 8.31
N ALA A 43 7.03 12.21 8.53
CA ALA A 43 7.81 11.25 7.74
C ALA A 43 7.13 9.87 7.58
N SER A 44 6.23 9.52 8.51
CA SER A 44 5.39 8.31 8.46
C SER A 44 4.45 8.26 7.26
N GLU A 45 4.21 9.38 6.58
CA GLU A 45 3.24 9.40 5.50
C GLU A 45 3.87 9.33 4.09
N ALA A 46 5.18 9.57 3.96
CA ALA A 46 5.92 9.37 2.71
C ALA A 46 5.91 7.91 2.25
N VAL A 47 5.90 6.97 3.21
CA VAL A 47 5.81 5.53 2.93
C VAL A 47 4.51 5.18 2.18
N TRP A 48 3.40 5.87 2.47
CA TRP A 48 2.11 5.62 1.84
C TRP A 48 2.09 6.08 0.39
N PHE A 49 2.76 7.18 0.05
CA PHE A 49 2.91 7.61 -1.35
C PHE A 49 3.64 6.59 -2.17
N ASP A 50 4.79 6.13 -1.68
CA ASP A 50 5.54 5.11 -2.38
C ASP A 50 4.66 3.86 -2.55
N ILE A 51 3.82 3.50 -1.55
CA ILE A 51 2.99 2.27 -1.64
C ILE A 51 1.92 2.46 -2.71
N ALA A 52 1.26 3.60 -2.72
CA ALA A 52 0.24 3.93 -3.69
C ALA A 52 0.80 4.03 -5.12
N GLU A 53 2.04 4.51 -5.30
CA GLU A 53 2.70 4.51 -6.62
C GLU A 53 3.08 3.11 -7.07
N ASP A 54 3.65 2.29 -6.18
CA ASP A 54 4.13 0.95 -6.54
C ASP A 54 2.99 -0.05 -6.75
N GLN A 55 1.93 0.04 -5.92
CA GLN A 55 0.86 -0.97 -5.83
C GLN A 55 -0.50 -0.48 -6.35
N GLY A 56 -0.67 0.83 -6.56
CA GLY A 56 -1.96 1.41 -6.91
C GLY A 56 -2.89 1.60 -5.71
N ALA A 57 -4.18 1.81 -5.99
CA ALA A 57 -5.22 1.97 -4.97
C ALA A 57 -5.74 0.60 -4.51
N THR A 58 -6.15 0.52 -3.24
CA THR A 58 -6.83 -0.68 -2.71
C THR A 58 -8.27 -0.74 -3.24
N GLU A 59 -8.67 -1.89 -3.76
CA GLU A 59 -10.04 -2.15 -4.16
C GLU A 59 -10.93 -2.41 -2.94
N PHE A 60 -11.99 -1.61 -2.80
CA PHE A 60 -12.92 -1.76 -1.68
C PHE A 60 -14.13 -2.60 -2.09
N VAL A 61 -14.32 -3.75 -1.44
CA VAL A 61 -15.40 -4.72 -1.73
C VAL A 61 -16.46 -4.79 -0.62
N GLY A 62 -16.32 -3.95 0.41
CA GLY A 62 -17.16 -4.00 1.63
C GLY A 62 -18.63 -3.65 1.46
N TYR A 63 -19.02 -3.07 0.31
CA TYR A 63 -20.44 -2.83 0.01
C TYR A 63 -21.21 -4.11 -0.35
N SER A 64 -20.51 -5.17 -0.75
CA SER A 64 -21.11 -6.43 -1.18
C SER A 64 -20.89 -7.58 -0.21
N THR A 65 -19.82 -7.53 0.58
CA THR A 65 -19.47 -8.59 1.52
C THR A 65 -18.69 -8.05 2.72
N ASP A 66 -18.81 -8.73 3.86
CA ASP A 66 -18.07 -8.50 5.10
C ASP A 66 -16.81 -9.39 5.21
N ALA A 67 -16.61 -10.31 4.27
CA ALA A 67 -15.45 -11.20 4.22
C ALA A 67 -14.95 -11.36 2.77
N ALA A 68 -13.66 -11.14 2.54
CA ALA A 68 -13.06 -11.35 1.24
C ALA A 68 -11.62 -11.83 1.40
N GLN A 69 -11.14 -12.55 0.37
CA GLN A 69 -9.74 -12.92 0.25
C GLN A 69 -8.95 -11.80 -0.41
N GLY A 70 -7.82 -11.41 0.15
CA GLY A 70 -6.91 -10.40 -0.38
C GLY A 70 -5.48 -10.90 -0.44
N ARG A 71 -4.62 -10.15 -1.13
CA ARG A 71 -3.17 -10.36 -1.14
C ARG A 71 -2.48 -9.22 -0.42
N VAL A 72 -1.56 -9.54 0.47
CA VAL A 72 -0.73 -8.54 1.17
C VAL A 72 0.23 -7.91 0.17
N VAL A 73 0.12 -6.60 -0.05
CA VAL A 73 0.97 -5.85 -1.00
C VAL A 73 2.04 -5.02 -0.29
N ALA A 74 1.84 -4.68 0.97
CA ALA A 74 2.85 -4.02 1.79
C ALA A 74 2.59 -4.27 3.28
N ILE A 75 3.68 -4.30 4.07
CA ILE A 75 3.66 -4.30 5.53
C ILE A 75 4.52 -3.14 6.00
N VAL A 76 4.00 -2.34 6.91
CA VAL A 76 4.74 -1.22 7.52
C VAL A 76 4.77 -1.41 9.02
N ARG A 77 5.97 -1.29 9.61
CA ARG A 77 6.19 -1.32 11.06
C ARG A 77 7.01 -0.10 11.45
N ASP A 78 6.56 0.64 12.45
CA ASP A 78 7.21 1.86 12.93
C ASP A 78 7.52 2.88 11.82
N GLY A 79 6.62 3.00 10.84
CA GLY A 79 6.76 3.91 9.69
C GLY A 79 7.69 3.42 8.58
N VAL A 80 8.26 2.22 8.68
CA VAL A 80 9.18 1.64 7.70
C VAL A 80 8.56 0.40 7.06
N ARG A 81 8.70 0.25 5.73
CA ARG A 81 8.29 -0.98 5.04
C ARG A 81 9.16 -2.17 5.47
N VAL A 82 8.52 -3.31 5.68
CA VAL A 82 9.17 -4.58 5.97
C VAL A 82 8.57 -5.67 5.08
N ASP A 83 9.34 -6.71 4.78
CA ASP A 83 8.86 -7.83 3.95
C ASP A 83 8.03 -8.84 4.74
N ARG A 84 8.15 -8.84 6.07
CA ARG A 84 7.47 -9.78 6.97
C ARG A 84 7.30 -9.22 8.38
N ALA A 85 6.30 -9.73 9.10
CA ALA A 85 6.08 -9.51 10.52
C ALA A 85 5.61 -10.80 11.22
N ALA A 86 5.84 -10.90 12.53
CA ALA A 86 5.54 -12.09 13.31
C ALA A 86 4.68 -11.77 14.54
N ALA A 87 4.17 -12.82 15.19
CA ALA A 87 3.40 -12.70 16.42
C ALA A 87 4.05 -11.75 17.44
N GLY A 88 3.25 -10.80 17.95
CA GLY A 88 3.69 -9.72 18.83
C GLY A 88 3.92 -8.38 18.12
N ASP A 89 4.21 -8.37 16.81
CA ASP A 89 4.47 -7.15 16.05
C ASP A 89 3.20 -6.33 15.83
N LYS A 90 3.27 -5.02 16.10
CA LYS A 90 2.28 -4.04 15.63
C LYS A 90 2.60 -3.64 14.21
N VAL A 91 1.62 -3.73 13.33
CA VAL A 91 1.81 -3.53 11.89
C VAL A 91 0.67 -2.75 11.27
N ALA A 92 1.00 -2.07 10.20
CA ALA A 92 0.06 -1.52 9.24
C ALA A 92 0.15 -2.37 7.97
N LEU A 93 -0.92 -3.12 7.69
CA LEU A 93 -1.02 -4.01 6.54
C LEU A 93 -1.78 -3.33 5.41
N VAL A 94 -1.26 -3.47 4.19
CA VAL A 94 -1.95 -3.03 2.98
C VAL A 94 -2.23 -4.26 2.12
N THR A 95 -3.47 -4.37 1.67
CA THR A 95 -3.93 -5.44 0.78
C THR A 95 -4.37 -4.85 -0.56
N ASN A 96 -4.36 -5.66 -1.61
CA ASN A 96 -4.86 -5.24 -2.93
C ASN A 96 -6.37 -4.97 -2.92
N GLN A 97 -7.12 -5.72 -2.10
CA GLN A 97 -8.55 -5.53 -1.89
C GLN A 97 -8.97 -5.82 -0.45
N THR A 98 -10.05 -5.20 0.02
CA THR A 98 -10.55 -5.40 1.39
C THR A 98 -12.04 -5.11 1.54
N PRO A 99 -12.77 -5.85 2.41
CA PRO A 99 -14.10 -5.47 2.84
C PRO A 99 -14.11 -4.44 3.98
N PHE A 100 -12.98 -4.21 4.64
CA PHE A 100 -12.87 -3.27 5.78
C PHE A 100 -13.05 -1.83 5.31
N TYR A 101 -14.07 -1.17 5.86
CA TYR A 101 -14.33 0.22 5.62
C TYR A 101 -13.29 1.08 6.32
N ALA A 102 -12.54 1.86 5.54
CA ALA A 102 -11.62 2.84 6.10
C ALA A 102 -12.37 4.14 6.42
N GLU A 103 -11.98 4.81 7.51
CA GLU A 103 -12.58 6.06 7.96
C GLU A 103 -12.95 7.01 6.81
N SER A 104 -14.17 7.55 6.87
CA SER A 104 -14.55 8.71 6.07
C SER A 104 -15.42 9.64 6.92
N GLY A 105 -14.89 10.82 7.26
CA GLY A 105 -15.65 11.89 7.92
C GLY A 105 -15.63 11.92 9.45
N GLY A 106 -14.53 11.48 10.10
CA GLY A 106 -14.36 11.61 11.56
C GLY A 106 -14.83 10.39 12.38
N GLN A 107 -15.03 9.23 11.74
CA GLN A 107 -15.48 7.99 12.36
C GLN A 107 -14.34 6.97 12.40
N GLN A 108 -14.27 6.15 13.45
CA GLN A 108 -13.31 5.03 13.52
C GLN A 108 -13.58 4.04 12.37
N GLY A 109 -12.52 3.57 11.72
CA GLY A 109 -12.63 2.56 10.67
C GLY A 109 -12.95 1.18 11.23
N ASP A 110 -13.16 0.22 10.33
CA ASP A 110 -13.51 -1.14 10.73
C ASP A 110 -12.38 -1.81 11.51
N ALA A 111 -12.77 -2.55 12.54
CA ALA A 111 -11.95 -3.47 13.30
C ALA A 111 -12.37 -4.91 13.01
N GLY A 112 -11.45 -5.86 13.09
CA GLY A 112 -11.73 -7.24 12.71
C GLY A 112 -10.50 -8.14 12.74
N LEU A 113 -10.55 -9.21 11.97
CA LEU A 113 -9.49 -10.21 11.92
C LEU A 113 -9.05 -10.45 10.48
N VAL A 114 -7.75 -10.41 10.24
CA VAL A 114 -7.13 -10.92 9.02
C VAL A 114 -6.50 -12.26 9.34
N THR A 115 -6.79 -13.28 8.54
CA THR A 115 -6.29 -14.64 8.76
C THR A 115 -5.67 -15.19 7.51
N GLY A 116 -4.64 -16.01 7.62
CA GLY A 116 -4.02 -16.64 6.46
C GLY A 116 -3.49 -18.03 6.78
N ASP A 117 -2.72 -18.55 5.83
CA ASP A 117 -2.07 -19.84 5.96
C ASP A 117 -1.12 -19.89 7.17
N GLY A 118 -0.75 -21.11 7.59
CA GLY A 118 0.17 -21.30 8.71
C GLY A 118 -0.37 -20.84 10.08
N GLY A 119 -1.68 -20.63 10.19
CA GLY A 119 -2.33 -20.14 11.40
C GLY A 119 -2.11 -18.66 11.67
N LEU A 120 -1.81 -17.87 10.62
CA LEU A 120 -1.70 -16.42 10.71
C LEU A 120 -3.01 -15.82 11.25
N ARG A 121 -2.89 -14.97 12.28
CA ARG A 121 -3.98 -14.16 12.82
C ARG A 121 -3.46 -12.77 13.10
N VAL A 122 -4.07 -11.77 12.50
CA VAL A 122 -3.81 -10.35 12.77
C VAL A 122 -5.10 -9.69 13.25
N ALA A 123 -5.08 -9.22 14.49
CA ALA A 123 -6.18 -8.44 15.05
C ALA A 123 -6.06 -6.99 14.55
N VAL A 124 -7.01 -6.59 13.71
CA VAL A 124 -7.11 -5.23 13.18
C VAL A 124 -7.95 -4.41 14.15
N ALA A 125 -7.36 -3.34 14.67
CA ALA A 125 -8.02 -2.44 15.62
C ALA A 125 -8.67 -1.23 14.93
N ASP A 126 -8.17 -0.86 13.75
CA ASP A 126 -8.67 0.27 12.97
C ASP A 126 -8.24 0.15 11.51
N THR A 127 -9.00 0.77 10.61
CA THR A 127 -8.69 0.83 9.17
C THR A 127 -8.63 2.28 8.71
N ALA A 128 -7.45 2.72 8.27
CA ALA A 128 -7.19 4.09 7.83
C ALA A 128 -7.16 4.21 6.30
N LYS A 129 -7.45 5.41 5.78
CA LYS A 129 -7.49 5.70 4.33
C LYS A 129 -6.44 6.73 3.87
N PRO A 130 -5.13 6.49 4.04
CA PRO A 130 -4.13 7.47 3.62
C PRO A 130 -4.23 7.75 2.11
N LEU A 131 -4.04 9.02 1.78
CA LEU A 131 -4.14 9.56 0.42
C LEU A 131 -5.52 9.38 -0.25
N GLY A 132 -6.53 8.93 0.51
CA GLY A 132 -7.84 8.58 -0.03
C GLY A 132 -7.82 7.37 -0.98
N LYS A 133 -6.70 6.63 -1.07
CA LYS A 133 -6.48 5.58 -2.08
C LYS A 133 -6.17 4.21 -1.49
N LEU A 134 -5.46 4.16 -0.37
CA LEU A 134 -5.10 2.90 0.29
C LEU A 134 -6.07 2.61 1.42
N HIS A 135 -6.36 1.33 1.68
CA HIS A 135 -6.95 0.90 2.93
C HIS A 135 -5.85 0.22 3.75
N VAL A 136 -5.53 0.81 4.89
CA VAL A 136 -4.42 0.39 5.75
C VAL A 136 -5.00 -0.18 7.04
N HIS A 137 -4.77 -1.47 7.25
CA HIS A 137 -5.24 -2.22 8.41
C HIS A 137 -4.23 -2.05 9.54
N LEU A 138 -4.59 -1.29 10.57
CA LEU A 138 -3.76 -1.04 11.73
C LEU A 138 -4.05 -2.10 12.79
N GLY A 139 -3.07 -2.94 13.09
CA GLY A 139 -3.29 -4.09 13.95
C GLY A 139 -2.04 -4.68 14.58
N GLN A 140 -2.23 -5.82 15.21
CA GLN A 140 -1.16 -6.62 15.81
C GLN A 140 -1.25 -8.06 15.32
N VAL A 141 -0.10 -8.65 14.96
CA VAL A 141 -0.04 -10.08 14.67
C VAL A 141 -0.19 -10.83 15.99
N GLU A 142 -1.27 -11.57 16.17
CA GLU A 142 -1.51 -12.37 17.37
C GLU A 142 -0.84 -13.75 17.28
N ALA A 143 -0.83 -14.33 16.08
CA ALA A 143 -0.27 -15.64 15.82
C ALA A 143 0.27 -15.75 14.39
N GLY A 144 1.27 -16.62 14.20
CA GLY A 144 1.88 -16.88 12.89
C GLY A 144 2.79 -15.76 12.40
N THR A 145 3.00 -15.74 11.09
CA THR A 145 3.81 -14.74 10.38
C THR A 145 3.09 -14.30 9.12
N VAL A 146 3.16 -13.01 8.80
CA VAL A 146 2.65 -12.45 7.55
C VAL A 146 3.79 -11.90 6.74
N ALA A 147 3.80 -12.17 5.44
CA ALA A 147 4.76 -11.66 4.48
C ALA A 147 4.08 -10.95 3.31
N VAL A 148 4.82 -10.05 2.66
CA VAL A 148 4.36 -9.45 1.42
C VAL A 148 4.21 -10.54 0.37
N GLY A 149 3.05 -10.57 -0.28
CA GLY A 149 2.67 -11.56 -1.27
C GLY A 149 1.75 -12.66 -0.76
N ASP A 150 1.58 -12.79 0.56
CA ASP A 150 0.68 -13.78 1.17
C ASP A 150 -0.78 -13.50 0.82
N THR A 151 -1.56 -14.57 0.74
CA THR A 151 -3.02 -14.53 0.60
C THR A 151 -3.65 -14.62 1.98
N VAL A 152 -4.56 -13.69 2.28
CA VAL A 152 -5.24 -13.52 3.59
C VAL A 152 -6.72 -13.20 3.43
#